data_AF-A0A9W2XRE4-F1
#
_entry.id   AF-A0A9W2XRE4-F1
#
_cell.length_a   1.000
_cell.length_b   1.000
_cell.length_c   1.000
_cell.angle_alpha   90.00
_cell.angle_beta   90.00
_cell.angle_gamma   90.00
#
_symmetry.space_group_name_H-M   'P 1'
#
loop_
_entity.id
_entity.type
_entity.pdbx_description
1 polymer ?
#
loop_
_entity_poly.entity_id
_entity_poly.type
_entity_poly.pdbx_seq_one_letter_code
_entity_poly.pdbx_strand_id
1 'polypeptide(L)'
;MALGEGLGWIRGLVSADWTAVILAMTGKVFVGNKREIAESRIPELNTYVKRLLSLPIWFLLDESLRMFFYQTDQDTQHQPRALRRLRPPTRKVKTVKPKMELFSSPRAEAMFDFRGNGKAELNFKKGEVIFLLRRVNADWLEGTVNNQTGIFPESFVKVIKALPDSDSDGEGGAHLYSCLHCFLLTPAGVEARDVCVQEDLSIQPTHKDLLSRMRNVFQQQDIALNYRDPEGDLIRILDDEDVLLMIREGRRQQGTVNRPVNQFPWELIVTVASDLSVYNTEA
;
A
#
# COMPACT_ATOMS: atom_id res chain seq x y z
N MET A 1 3.31 19.18 -30.53
CA MET A 1 4.59 19.45 -31.21
C MET A 1 5.69 19.01 -30.25
N ALA A 2 6.75 18.35 -30.72
CA ALA A 2 7.80 17.64 -29.95
C ALA A 2 7.54 16.16 -29.60
N LEU A 3 7.52 15.29 -30.62
CA LEU A 3 7.88 13.86 -30.53
C LEU A 3 8.52 13.40 -31.87
N GLY A 4 9.36 14.27 -32.46
CA GLY A 4 9.87 14.11 -33.82
C GLY A 4 11.38 13.94 -33.98
N GLU A 5 12.19 14.09 -32.93
CA GLU A 5 13.64 14.33 -33.14
C GLU A 5 14.57 13.30 -32.46
N GLY A 6 14.08 12.13 -32.04
CA GLY A 6 14.87 11.18 -31.27
C GLY A 6 15.61 10.06 -32.04
N LEU A 7 15.30 9.81 -33.31
CA LEU A 7 15.79 8.59 -34.02
C LEU A 7 16.62 8.88 -35.27
N GLY A 8 17.13 10.10 -35.43
CA GLY A 8 17.93 10.51 -36.59
C GLY A 8 19.37 9.99 -36.63
N TRP A 9 19.87 9.37 -35.55
CA TRP A 9 21.31 9.16 -35.36
C TRP A 9 21.88 7.83 -35.86
N ILE A 10 21.06 6.85 -36.27
CA ILE A 10 21.55 5.56 -36.82
C ILE A 10 21.79 5.64 -38.34
N ARG A 11 22.19 6.82 -38.85
CA ARG A 11 22.32 7.07 -40.30
C ARG A 11 23.75 7.04 -40.84
N GLY A 12 24.75 6.76 -40.01
CA GLY A 12 26.14 6.81 -40.45
C GLY A 12 27.07 5.90 -39.67
N LEU A 13 27.04 4.61 -39.96
CA LEU A 13 28.14 3.67 -39.65
C LEU A 13 28.06 2.52 -40.67
N VAL A 14 28.44 2.83 -41.92
CA VAL A 14 28.77 1.83 -42.92
C VAL A 14 30.24 2.05 -43.26
N SER A 15 31.13 1.37 -42.52
CA SER A 15 32.49 1.15 -42.97
C SER A 15 32.49 -0.10 -43.84
N ALA A 16 33.19 -0.03 -44.97
CA ALA A 16 33.27 -1.08 -45.97
C ALA A 16 33.80 -2.38 -45.34
N ASP A 17 32.97 -3.44 -45.39
CA ASP A 17 33.35 -4.86 -45.57
C ASP A 17 32.37 -5.86 -44.93
N TRP A 18 31.29 -5.43 -44.26
CA TRP A 18 30.25 -6.37 -43.78
C TRP A 18 28.83 -5.81 -44.00
N THR A 19 28.08 -6.44 -44.89
CA THR A 19 26.72 -6.04 -45.29
C THR A 19 25.66 -6.42 -44.24
N ALA A 20 25.64 -5.72 -43.11
CA ALA A 20 24.45 -5.70 -42.25
C ALA A 20 23.48 -4.61 -42.77
N VAL A 21 22.47 -4.99 -43.54
CA VAL A 21 21.45 -4.05 -44.02
C VAL A 21 20.49 -3.73 -42.88
N ILE A 22 20.75 -2.64 -42.15
CA ILE A 22 19.76 -2.08 -41.21
C ILE A 22 18.68 -1.40 -42.05
N LEU A 23 17.50 -2.02 -42.18
CA LEU A 23 16.37 -1.37 -42.81
C LEU A 23 15.94 -0.17 -41.95
N ALA A 24 16.03 1.03 -42.53
CA ALA A 24 15.48 2.24 -41.95
C ALA A 24 13.97 2.08 -41.76
N MET A 25 13.44 2.57 -40.63
CA MET A 25 12.00 2.73 -40.47
C MET A 25 11.49 3.68 -41.56
N THR A 26 10.42 3.29 -42.27
CA THR A 26 9.86 4.12 -43.33
C THR A 26 9.44 5.48 -42.75
N GLY A 27 10.02 6.57 -43.25
CA GLY A 27 9.66 7.93 -42.86
C GLY A 27 8.26 8.28 -43.35
N LYS A 28 7.23 7.86 -42.59
CA LYS A 28 5.83 8.19 -42.87
C LYS A 28 5.40 9.35 -41.97
N VAL A 29 4.75 10.34 -42.55
CA VAL A 29 4.06 11.39 -41.80
C VAL A 29 2.73 10.81 -41.34
N PHE A 30 2.58 10.63 -40.02
CA PHE A 30 1.36 10.08 -39.44
C PHE A 30 0.41 11.24 -39.07
N VAL A 31 -0.78 11.24 -39.67
CA VAL A 31 -1.86 12.21 -39.39
C VAL A 31 -3.08 11.43 -38.96
N GLY A 32 -3.60 11.68 -37.75
CA GLY A 32 -4.75 10.95 -37.20
C GLY A 32 -4.73 10.79 -35.67
N ASN A 33 -5.61 9.93 -35.17
CA ASN A 33 -5.73 9.62 -33.74
C ASN A 33 -4.47 8.89 -33.22
N LYS A 34 -3.90 9.36 -32.10
CA LYS A 34 -2.66 8.84 -31.51
C LYS A 34 -2.72 7.33 -31.22
N ARG A 35 -3.88 6.81 -30.81
CA ARG A 35 -4.06 5.39 -30.49
C ARG A 35 -4.01 4.50 -31.73
N GLU A 36 -4.77 4.86 -32.75
CA GLU A 36 -4.81 4.13 -34.02
C GLU A 36 -3.44 4.12 -34.71
N ILE A 37 -2.71 5.26 -34.66
CA ILE A 37 -1.35 5.36 -35.18
C ILE A 37 -0.38 4.44 -34.39
N ALA A 38 -0.53 4.35 -33.07
CA ALA A 38 0.30 3.46 -32.27
C ALA A 38 0.00 2.00 -32.59
N GLU A 39 -1.27 1.62 -32.65
CA GLU A 39 -1.73 0.25 -32.96
C GLU A 39 -1.30 -0.19 -34.37
N SER A 40 -1.39 0.70 -35.37
CA SER A 40 -0.94 0.40 -36.74
C SER A 40 0.56 0.18 -36.85
N ARG A 41 1.36 0.73 -35.92
CA ARG A 41 2.84 0.61 -35.93
C ARG A 41 3.35 -0.62 -35.20
N ILE A 42 2.53 -1.30 -34.41
CA ILE A 42 2.95 -2.48 -33.63
C ILE A 42 3.57 -3.57 -34.53
N PRO A 43 2.97 -3.96 -35.68
CA PRO A 43 3.54 -5.01 -36.53
C PRO A 43 4.87 -4.61 -37.17
N GLU A 44 4.99 -3.35 -37.60
CA GLU A 44 6.21 -2.79 -38.20
C GLU A 44 7.35 -2.75 -37.16
N LEU A 45 7.06 -2.26 -35.95
CA LEU A 45 8.01 -2.19 -34.84
C LEU A 45 8.47 -3.57 -34.38
N ASN A 46 7.55 -4.53 -34.26
CA ASN A 46 7.89 -5.90 -33.89
C ASN A 46 8.80 -6.57 -34.92
N THR A 47 8.57 -6.31 -36.21
CA THR A 47 9.41 -6.82 -37.29
C THR A 47 10.80 -6.18 -37.25
N TYR A 48 10.87 -4.88 -36.98
CA TYR A 48 12.13 -4.15 -36.82
C TYR A 48 12.97 -4.69 -35.65
N VAL A 49 12.36 -4.81 -34.46
CA VAL A 49 13.04 -5.34 -33.26
C VAL A 49 13.53 -6.77 -33.48
N LYS A 50 12.71 -7.64 -34.09
CA LYS A 50 13.12 -9.02 -34.42
C LYS A 50 14.34 -9.06 -35.34
N ARG A 51 14.38 -8.20 -36.36
CA ARG A 51 15.53 -8.10 -37.27
C ARG A 51 16.77 -7.54 -36.56
N LEU A 52 16.58 -6.54 -35.70
CA LEU A 52 17.66 -5.93 -34.92
C LEU A 52 18.32 -6.94 -33.99
N LEU A 53 17.51 -7.74 -33.28
CA LEU A 53 17.98 -8.81 -32.40
C LEU A 53 18.56 -10.03 -33.14
N SER A 54 18.32 -10.16 -34.44
CA SER A 54 18.93 -11.20 -35.30
C SER A 54 20.28 -10.79 -35.90
N LEU A 55 20.75 -9.57 -35.61
CA LEU A 55 22.07 -9.13 -36.04
C LEU A 55 23.17 -9.89 -35.27
N PRO A 56 24.38 -9.96 -35.84
CA PRO A 56 25.51 -10.60 -35.17
C PRO A 56 25.79 -10.04 -33.76
N ILE A 57 26.29 -10.89 -32.86
CA ILE A 57 26.51 -10.58 -31.43
C ILE A 57 27.35 -9.32 -31.21
N TRP A 58 28.40 -9.11 -32.00
CA TRP A 58 29.25 -7.92 -31.93
C TRP A 58 28.51 -6.61 -32.18
N PHE A 59 27.42 -6.62 -32.96
CA PHE A 59 26.55 -5.46 -33.16
C PHE A 59 25.57 -5.28 -32.00
N LEU A 60 25.08 -6.37 -31.40
CA LEU A 60 24.22 -6.33 -30.21
C LEU A 60 24.94 -5.85 -28.95
N LEU A 61 26.27 -5.93 -28.93
CA LEU A 61 27.12 -5.43 -27.85
C LEU A 61 27.37 -3.92 -27.93
N ASP A 62 26.87 -3.23 -28.97
CA ASP A 62 26.89 -1.78 -29.03
C ASP A 62 26.15 -1.16 -27.85
N GLU A 63 26.75 -0.14 -27.22
CA GLU A 63 26.20 0.49 -26.01
C GLU A 63 24.80 1.07 -26.24
N SER A 64 24.53 1.60 -27.43
CA SER A 64 23.23 2.23 -27.73
C SER A 64 22.11 1.19 -27.81
N LEU A 65 22.40 0.03 -28.42
CA LEU A 65 21.45 -1.08 -28.50
C LEU A 65 21.27 -1.76 -27.17
N ARG A 66 22.37 -1.94 -26.42
CA ARG A 66 22.32 -2.49 -25.07
C ARG A 66 21.46 -1.61 -24.17
N MET A 67 21.66 -0.28 -24.19
CA MET A 67 20.85 0.66 -23.41
C MET A 67 19.39 0.69 -23.84
N PHE A 68 19.09 0.52 -25.13
CA PHE A 68 17.71 0.49 -25.63
C PHE A 68 16.92 -0.75 -25.15
N PHE A 69 17.57 -1.90 -24.99
CA PHE A 69 16.93 -3.15 -24.53
C PHE A 69 17.14 -3.44 -23.04
N TYR A 70 17.97 -2.67 -22.33
CA TYR A 70 18.22 -2.84 -20.90
C TYR A 70 17.00 -2.38 -20.09
N GLN A 71 16.62 -3.17 -19.08
CA GLN A 71 15.54 -2.80 -18.18
C GLN A 71 16.02 -1.72 -17.22
N THR A 72 15.52 -0.49 -17.35
CA THR A 72 15.87 0.61 -16.47
C THR A 72 15.07 0.57 -15.17
N ASP A 73 15.52 1.32 -14.16
CA ASP A 73 14.76 1.52 -12.91
C ASP A 73 13.39 2.19 -13.14
N GLN A 74 13.21 2.88 -14.27
CA GLN A 74 11.90 3.40 -14.65
C GLN A 74 11.01 2.30 -15.24
N ASP A 75 11.55 1.36 -16.01
CA ASP A 75 10.80 0.24 -16.57
C ASP A 75 10.33 -0.75 -15.50
N THR A 76 11.11 -0.96 -14.43
CA THR A 76 10.70 -1.79 -13.29
C THR A 76 9.52 -1.19 -12.51
N GLN A 77 9.42 0.15 -12.47
CA GLN A 77 8.29 0.84 -11.86
C GLN A 77 7.03 0.81 -12.73
N HIS A 78 7.18 0.67 -14.05
CA HIS A 78 6.09 0.64 -15.03
C HIS A 78 5.72 -0.80 -15.43
N GLN A 79 5.12 -1.56 -14.50
CA GLN A 79 4.45 -2.81 -14.89
C GLN A 79 3.36 -2.51 -15.94
N PRO A 80 3.13 -3.42 -16.92
CA PRO A 80 2.12 -3.21 -17.96
C PRO A 80 0.77 -2.94 -17.31
N ARG A 81 0.29 -1.70 -17.44
CA ARG A 81 -0.99 -1.29 -16.87
C ARG A 81 -2.15 -2.18 -17.36
N ALA A 82 -2.01 -2.86 -18.51
CA ALA A 82 -2.97 -3.85 -19.01
C ALA A 82 -3.07 -5.12 -18.13
N LEU A 83 -1.97 -5.60 -17.54
CA LEU A 83 -2.02 -6.74 -16.61
C LEU A 83 -2.66 -6.38 -15.26
N ARG A 84 -2.55 -5.10 -14.86
CA ARG A 84 -3.24 -4.56 -13.68
C ARG A 84 -4.72 -4.22 -13.94
N ARG A 85 -5.10 -3.96 -15.19
CA ARG A 85 -6.44 -3.53 -15.62
C ARG A 85 -7.34 -4.62 -16.21
N LEU A 86 -6.89 -5.88 -16.25
CA LEU A 86 -7.73 -7.01 -16.65
C LEU A 86 -8.59 -7.55 -15.49
N ARG A 87 -8.48 -6.97 -14.29
CA ARG A 87 -9.39 -7.21 -13.18
C ARG A 87 -10.42 -6.08 -13.17
N PRO A 88 -11.72 -6.37 -12.97
CA PRO A 88 -12.71 -5.43 -13.46
C PRO A 88 -13.05 -4.32 -12.38
N PRO A 89 -13.87 -3.27 -12.64
CA PRO A 89 -14.20 -2.12 -11.71
C PRO A 89 -15.59 -1.87 -10.95
N THR A 90 -15.68 -1.77 -9.63
CA THR A 90 -16.76 -1.16 -8.79
C THR A 90 -16.32 -0.13 -7.73
N ARG A 91 -16.79 1.11 -7.94
CA ARG A 91 -17.53 2.00 -7.03
C ARG A 91 -17.18 2.08 -5.51
N LYS A 92 -17.01 3.32 -5.05
CA LYS A 92 -16.72 3.73 -3.66
C LYS A 92 -17.89 3.50 -2.68
N VAL A 93 -17.62 2.80 -1.57
CA VAL A 93 -18.51 2.57 -0.42
C VAL A 93 -18.39 3.71 0.61
N LYS A 94 -19.53 4.18 1.15
CA LYS A 94 -19.60 5.18 2.24
C LYS A 94 -19.45 4.50 3.59
N THR A 95 -18.56 5.03 4.42
CA THR A 95 -18.23 4.55 5.76
C THR A 95 -19.31 4.92 6.79
N VAL A 96 -19.75 3.94 7.57
CA VAL A 96 -20.54 4.12 8.80
C VAL A 96 -19.70 3.64 9.98
N LYS A 97 -19.73 4.40 11.09
CA LYS A 97 -18.90 4.18 12.28
C LYS A 97 -19.36 2.93 13.05
N PRO A 98 -18.46 1.98 13.32
CA PRO A 98 -18.79 0.76 14.05
C PRO A 98 -18.31 0.77 15.50
N LYS A 99 -18.96 -0.09 16.29
CA LYS A 99 -18.84 -0.25 17.74
C LYS A 99 -17.78 -1.30 18.04
N MET A 100 -16.89 -0.99 18.96
CA MET A 100 -15.61 -1.67 19.17
C MET A 100 -15.67 -2.60 20.39
N GLU A 101 -15.46 -3.90 20.20
CA GLU A 101 -15.50 -4.92 21.27
C GLU A 101 -14.33 -5.92 21.19
N LEU A 102 -13.18 -5.57 21.80
CA LEU A 102 -12.15 -6.47 22.36
C LEU A 102 -11.37 -7.41 21.39
N PHE A 103 -10.06 -7.66 21.51
CA PHE A 103 -9.39 -8.50 22.51
C PHE A 103 -7.86 -8.24 22.57
N SER A 104 -7.28 -8.40 23.78
CA SER A 104 -5.83 -8.47 24.14
C SER A 104 -4.97 -7.20 24.28
N SER A 105 -5.37 -6.03 23.77
CA SER A 105 -4.53 -4.82 23.86
C SER A 105 -4.67 -4.05 25.19
N PRO A 106 -3.61 -3.40 25.70
CA PRO A 106 -3.68 -2.46 26.82
C PRO A 106 -4.74 -1.38 26.56
N ARG A 107 -5.62 -1.14 27.52
CA ARG A 107 -6.75 -0.21 27.35
C ARG A 107 -7.30 0.28 28.68
N ALA A 108 -7.98 1.41 28.63
CA ALA A 108 -8.66 2.02 29.75
C ALA A 108 -10.06 2.51 29.34
N GLU A 109 -10.98 2.59 30.29
CA GLU A 109 -12.31 3.18 30.12
C GLU A 109 -12.30 4.61 30.65
N ALA A 110 -12.83 5.57 29.89
CA ALA A 110 -12.98 6.94 30.34
C ALA A 110 -14.01 7.04 31.48
N MET A 111 -13.59 7.46 32.66
CA MET A 111 -14.47 7.67 33.81
C MET A 111 -15.16 9.04 33.77
N PHE A 112 -14.52 10.00 33.11
CA PHE A 112 -14.98 11.38 32.95
C PHE A 112 -14.76 11.87 31.52
N ASP A 113 -15.48 12.92 31.14
CA ASP A 113 -15.21 13.62 29.88
C ASP A 113 -13.87 14.36 29.98
N PHE A 114 -13.04 14.26 28.93
CA PHE A 114 -11.79 14.99 28.83
C PHE A 114 -11.72 15.72 27.50
N ARG A 115 -11.49 17.04 27.57
CA ARG A 115 -11.28 17.89 26.40
C ARG A 115 -9.86 18.43 26.45
N GLY A 116 -9.03 17.93 25.54
CA GLY A 116 -7.67 18.39 25.38
C GLY A 116 -7.62 19.83 24.91
N ASN A 117 -6.73 20.63 25.49
CA ASN A 117 -6.57 22.04 25.19
C ASN A 117 -5.66 22.28 23.97
N GLY A 118 -4.91 21.27 23.52
CA GLY A 118 -3.96 21.34 22.40
C GLY A 118 -3.95 20.10 21.51
N LYS A 119 -3.23 20.17 20.38
CA LYS A 119 -3.13 19.07 19.38
C LYS A 119 -2.45 17.80 19.90
N ALA A 120 -1.73 17.89 21.02
CA ALA A 120 -1.07 16.75 21.65
C ALA A 120 -2.00 15.99 22.61
N GLU A 121 -3.08 16.63 23.08
CA GLU A 121 -3.98 16.06 24.08
C GLU A 121 -5.17 15.36 23.42
N LEU A 122 -5.57 14.23 24.00
CA LEU A 122 -6.67 13.43 23.47
C LEU A 122 -8.03 14.04 23.86
N ASN A 123 -9.04 13.82 23.04
CA ASN A 123 -10.42 14.21 23.35
C ASN A 123 -11.29 12.95 23.43
N PHE A 124 -11.97 12.74 24.56
CA PHE A 124 -12.85 11.60 24.74
C PHE A 124 -14.00 11.90 25.71
N LYS A 125 -15.04 11.09 25.62
CA LYS A 125 -16.21 11.15 26.50
C LYS A 125 -16.20 10.00 27.49
N LYS A 126 -16.85 10.22 28.63
CA LYS A 126 -17.12 9.19 29.63
C LYS A 126 -17.75 7.95 28.97
N GLY A 127 -17.22 6.79 29.32
CA GLY A 127 -17.61 5.48 28.81
C GLY A 127 -16.92 5.07 27.51
N GLU A 128 -16.07 5.92 26.91
CA GLU A 128 -15.27 5.51 25.75
C GLU A 128 -14.09 4.63 26.19
N VAL A 129 -13.78 3.62 25.36
CA VAL A 129 -12.63 2.74 25.57
C VAL A 129 -11.44 3.29 24.79
N ILE A 130 -10.38 3.62 25.51
CA ILE A 130 -9.14 4.16 24.98
C ILE A 130 -8.08 3.07 24.98
N PHE A 131 -7.40 2.88 23.87
CA PHE A 131 -6.28 1.95 23.79
C PHE A 131 -5.01 2.62 24.26
N LEU A 132 -4.31 2.00 25.20
CA LEU A 132 -3.08 2.55 25.77
C LEU A 132 -1.90 2.20 24.85
N LEU A 133 -1.10 3.21 24.51
CA LEU A 133 0.06 3.07 23.64
C LEU A 133 1.37 3.07 24.43
N ARG A 134 1.53 4.04 25.33
CA ARG A 134 2.66 4.11 26.27
C ARG A 134 2.32 4.98 27.48
N ARG A 135 3.11 4.82 28.54
CA ARG A 135 3.11 5.73 29.68
C ARG A 135 4.06 6.88 29.39
N VAL A 136 3.59 8.12 29.53
CA VAL A 136 4.42 9.32 29.32
C VAL A 136 5.13 9.68 30.61
N ASN A 137 4.42 9.67 31.74
CA ASN A 137 4.97 9.87 33.08
C ASN A 137 4.01 9.27 34.15
N ALA A 138 4.18 9.67 35.41
CA ALA A 138 3.36 9.18 36.52
C ALA A 138 1.87 9.57 36.42
N ASP A 139 1.53 10.68 35.76
CA ASP A 139 0.16 11.19 35.73
C ASP A 139 -0.48 11.13 34.34
N TRP A 140 0.31 10.89 33.29
CA TRP A 140 -0.12 10.96 31.89
C TRP A 140 0.16 9.68 31.11
N LEU A 141 -0.87 9.24 30.40
CA LEU A 141 -0.84 8.13 29.46
C LEU A 141 -1.02 8.65 28.04
N GLU A 142 -0.41 7.98 27.06
CA GLU A 142 -0.72 8.18 25.65
C GLU A 142 -1.62 7.05 25.17
N GLY A 143 -2.66 7.38 24.41
CA GLY A 143 -3.56 6.40 23.86
C GLY A 143 -4.30 6.86 22.63
N THR A 144 -5.06 5.95 22.04
CA THR A 144 -5.86 6.19 20.83
C THR A 144 -7.33 5.86 21.06
N VAL A 145 -8.21 6.71 20.56
CA VAL A 145 -9.67 6.53 20.56
C VAL A 145 -10.27 7.27 19.36
N ASN A 146 -11.22 6.65 18.65
CA ASN A 146 -11.91 7.26 17.50
C ASN A 146 -10.96 7.90 16.46
N ASN A 147 -9.85 7.23 16.12
CA ASN A 147 -8.81 7.69 15.19
C ASN A 147 -8.05 8.96 15.64
N GLN A 148 -8.15 9.32 16.92
CA GLN A 148 -7.34 10.38 17.51
C GLN A 148 -6.35 9.74 18.47
N THR A 149 -5.09 10.14 18.38
CA THR A 149 -4.06 9.78 19.36
C THR A 149 -3.61 11.03 20.08
N GLY A 150 -3.39 10.90 21.38
CA GLY A 150 -2.91 11.98 22.22
C GLY A 150 -2.67 11.52 23.63
N ILE A 151 -2.14 12.44 24.42
CA ILE A 151 -1.91 12.23 25.85
C ILE A 151 -3.15 12.63 26.66
N PHE A 152 -3.36 11.95 27.78
CA PHE A 152 -4.42 12.27 28.72
C PHE A 152 -4.04 11.85 30.15
N PRO A 153 -4.66 12.46 31.16
CA PRO A 153 -4.38 12.15 32.56
C PRO A 153 -4.91 10.76 32.95
N GLU A 154 -4.10 9.95 33.63
CA GLU A 154 -4.47 8.62 34.13
C GLU A 154 -5.67 8.68 35.07
N SER A 155 -5.80 9.76 35.86
CA SER A 155 -6.90 9.96 36.81
C SER A 155 -8.29 10.06 36.16
N PHE A 156 -8.36 10.32 34.84
CA PHE A 156 -9.62 10.42 34.10
C PHE A 156 -10.11 9.08 33.57
N VAL A 157 -9.31 8.02 33.70
CA VAL A 157 -9.60 6.71 33.14
C VAL A 157 -9.49 5.62 34.20
N LYS A 158 -10.18 4.51 33.95
CA LYS A 158 -10.02 3.26 34.68
C LYS A 158 -9.31 2.27 33.78
N VAL A 159 -8.07 1.94 34.12
CA VAL A 159 -7.28 0.96 33.37
C VAL A 159 -7.96 -0.41 33.46
N ILE A 160 -8.37 -0.93 32.30
CA ILE A 160 -8.95 -2.29 32.18
C ILE A 160 -7.82 -3.31 32.00
N LYS A 161 -6.85 -2.97 31.16
CA LYS A 161 -5.63 -3.76 30.94
C LYS A 161 -4.44 -2.82 30.92
N ALA A 162 -3.54 -2.99 31.87
CA ALA A 162 -2.34 -2.18 32.00
C ALA A 162 -1.36 -2.42 30.85
N LEU A 163 -0.50 -1.42 30.62
CA LEU A 163 0.73 -1.61 29.85
C LEU A 163 1.66 -2.54 30.65
N PRO A 164 2.46 -3.40 30.01
CA PRO A 164 3.48 -4.18 30.71
C PRO A 164 4.51 -3.24 31.33
N ASP A 165 4.80 -3.41 32.63
CA ASP A 165 5.73 -2.57 33.37
C ASP A 165 7.17 -2.75 32.86
N SER A 166 7.88 -1.64 32.67
CA SER A 166 9.27 -1.59 32.21
C SER A 166 10.28 -1.72 33.36
N ASP A 167 10.00 -2.57 34.35
CA ASP A 167 10.81 -2.68 35.57
C ASP A 167 11.88 -3.78 35.50
N SER A 168 12.45 -4.02 34.31
CA SER A 168 13.63 -4.86 34.16
C SER A 168 14.76 -4.06 33.53
N ASP A 169 15.70 -3.65 34.40
CA ASP A 169 16.98 -3.04 34.08
C ASP A 169 17.70 -3.76 32.93
N GLY A 170 17.87 -3.08 31.80
CA GLY A 170 18.67 -3.56 30.68
C GLY A 170 18.21 -2.97 29.35
N GLU A 171 19.01 -2.03 28.82
CA GLU A 171 19.05 -1.54 27.44
C GLU A 171 17.92 -1.98 26.48
N GLY A 172 17.06 -1.03 26.08
CA GLY A 172 16.42 -1.08 24.76
C GLY A 172 14.90 -0.94 24.73
N GLY A 173 14.44 0.30 24.56
CA GLY A 173 13.16 0.63 23.92
C GLY A 173 11.91 0.47 24.80
N ALA A 174 11.27 1.59 25.15
CA ALA A 174 9.88 1.59 25.57
C ALA A 174 9.07 0.74 24.58
N HIS A 175 8.39 -0.31 25.06
CA HIS A 175 7.58 -1.17 24.20
C HIS A 175 6.52 -0.32 23.49
N LEU A 176 6.78 0.02 22.24
CA LEU A 176 5.90 0.86 21.43
C LEU A 176 4.76 -0.04 20.95
N TYR A 177 3.56 0.18 21.48
CA TYR A 177 2.37 -0.40 20.89
C TYR A 177 2.02 0.38 19.64
N SER A 178 1.99 -0.31 18.50
CA SER A 178 1.52 0.22 17.23
C SER A 178 0.04 -0.11 17.05
N CYS A 179 -0.73 0.84 16.54
CA CYS A 179 -2.14 0.67 16.25
C CYS A 179 -2.32 0.23 14.80
N LEU A 180 -2.92 -0.96 14.63
CA LEU A 180 -3.35 -1.47 13.34
C LEU A 180 -4.85 -1.28 13.20
N HIS A 181 -5.27 -0.51 12.20
CA HIS A 181 -6.67 -0.29 11.90
C HIS A 181 -7.15 -1.40 10.95
N CYS A 182 -8.15 -2.16 11.38
CA CYS A 182 -8.71 -3.27 10.62
C CYS A 182 -10.20 -3.05 10.39
N PHE A 183 -10.70 -3.41 9.21
CA PHE A 183 -12.12 -3.32 8.88
C PHE A 183 -12.63 -4.67 8.42
N LEU A 184 -13.70 -5.20 8.99
CA LEU A 184 -14.45 -6.32 8.45
C LEU A 184 -15.63 -5.78 7.63
N LEU A 185 -15.61 -6.09 6.34
CA LEU A 185 -16.72 -5.85 5.43
C LEU A 185 -17.67 -7.05 5.48
N THR A 186 -18.91 -6.79 5.86
CA THR A 186 -20.01 -7.76 5.79
C THR A 186 -21.14 -7.18 4.92
N PRO A 187 -22.04 -8.02 4.41
CA PRO A 187 -23.25 -7.54 3.70
C PRO A 187 -24.13 -6.62 4.57
N ALA A 188 -24.05 -6.75 5.90
CA ALA A 188 -24.78 -5.92 6.85
C ALA A 188 -24.12 -4.56 7.14
N GLY A 189 -22.84 -4.39 6.81
CA GLY A 189 -22.09 -3.17 7.06
C GLY A 189 -20.59 -3.37 7.27
N VAL A 190 -19.90 -2.29 7.64
CA VAL A 190 -18.45 -2.28 7.91
C VAL A 190 -18.22 -2.25 9.42
N GLU A 191 -17.46 -3.21 9.94
CA GLU A 191 -17.01 -3.26 11.32
C GLU A 191 -15.51 -2.93 11.42
N ALA A 192 -15.17 -1.80 12.04
CA ALA A 192 -13.82 -1.33 12.27
C ALA A 192 -13.37 -1.76 13.65
N ARG A 193 -12.14 -2.24 13.73
CA ARG A 193 -11.48 -2.73 14.93
C ARG A 193 -10.06 -2.22 14.91
N ASP A 194 -9.70 -1.43 15.92
CA ASP A 194 -8.30 -1.13 16.17
C ASP A 194 -7.70 -2.27 17.00
N VAL A 195 -6.56 -2.76 16.51
CA VAL A 195 -5.77 -3.77 17.17
C VAL A 195 -4.47 -3.11 17.56
N CYS A 196 -4.16 -3.01 18.86
CA CYS A 196 -2.82 -2.60 19.26
C CYS A 196 -1.91 -3.82 19.29
N VAL A 197 -0.81 -3.70 18.58
CA VAL A 197 0.19 -4.74 18.39
C VAL A 197 1.49 -4.26 19.01
N GLN A 198 2.15 -5.13 19.77
CA GLN A 198 3.47 -4.86 20.34
C GLN A 198 4.56 -5.08 19.27
N GLU A 199 4.52 -4.27 18.21
CA GLU A 199 5.41 -4.35 17.06
C GLU A 199 5.79 -2.93 16.63
N ASP A 200 7.00 -2.78 16.07
CA ASP A 200 7.44 -1.52 15.48
C ASP A 200 6.72 -1.24 14.15
N LEU A 201 6.52 0.03 13.81
CA LEU A 201 5.84 0.44 12.57
C LEU A 201 6.59 0.03 11.29
N SER A 202 7.88 -0.33 11.41
CA SER A 202 8.69 -0.80 10.29
C SER A 202 8.56 -2.30 10.00
N ILE A 203 7.91 -3.08 10.88
CA ILE A 203 7.78 -4.53 10.76
C ILE A 203 7.12 -4.94 9.43
N GLN A 204 7.58 -6.07 8.89
CA GLN A 204 7.00 -6.70 7.71
C GLN A 204 6.42 -8.06 8.13
N PRO A 205 5.15 -8.10 8.56
CA PRO A 205 4.53 -9.34 8.98
C PRO A 205 4.31 -10.27 7.78
N THR A 206 4.29 -11.58 8.01
CA THR A 206 3.93 -12.53 6.94
C THR A 206 2.42 -12.55 6.70
N HIS A 207 2.01 -12.95 5.51
CA HIS A 207 0.59 -13.13 5.16
C HIS A 207 -0.10 -14.11 6.13
N LYS A 208 0.60 -15.18 6.52
CA LYS A 208 0.09 -16.17 7.49
C LYS A 208 -0.16 -15.55 8.87
N ASP A 209 0.76 -14.71 9.34
CA ASP A 209 0.63 -14.04 10.64
C ASP A 209 -0.54 -13.07 10.65
N LEU A 210 -0.66 -12.24 9.60
CA LEU A 210 -1.79 -11.33 9.44
C LEU A 210 -3.12 -12.11 9.40
N LEU A 211 -3.18 -13.20 8.65
CA LEU A 211 -4.40 -14.00 8.50
C LEU A 211 -4.81 -14.64 9.82
N SER A 212 -3.86 -15.24 10.55
CA SER A 212 -4.13 -15.82 11.86
C SER A 212 -4.59 -14.77 12.88
N ARG A 213 -3.98 -13.58 12.86
CA ARG A 213 -4.36 -12.45 13.71
C ARG A 213 -5.78 -11.99 13.42
N MET A 214 -6.12 -11.76 12.16
CA MET A 214 -7.46 -11.31 11.77
C MET A 214 -8.54 -12.34 12.10
N ARG A 215 -8.26 -13.64 11.95
CA ARG A 215 -9.18 -14.71 12.38
C ARG A 215 -9.50 -14.62 13.87
N ASN A 216 -8.50 -14.35 14.70
CA ASN A 216 -8.67 -14.21 16.14
C ASN A 216 -9.39 -12.91 16.51
N VAL A 217 -9.10 -11.80 15.81
CA VAL A 217 -9.71 -10.48 16.05
C VAL A 217 -11.19 -10.48 15.71
N PHE A 218 -11.57 -11.03 14.56
CA PHE A 218 -12.96 -11.05 14.08
C PHE A 218 -13.72 -12.33 14.43
N GLN A 219 -13.07 -13.29 15.11
CA GLN A 219 -13.63 -14.60 15.47
C GLN A 219 -14.24 -15.35 14.28
N GLN A 220 -13.65 -15.19 13.08
CA GLN A 220 -14.13 -15.76 11.82
C GLN A 220 -12.99 -16.46 11.10
N GLN A 221 -13.17 -17.74 10.71
CA GLN A 221 -12.12 -18.51 10.04
C GLN A 221 -12.09 -18.30 8.53
N ASP A 222 -13.27 -18.16 7.92
CA ASP A 222 -13.44 -18.00 6.47
C ASP A 222 -13.36 -16.53 6.08
N ILE A 223 -12.13 -16.01 6.11
CA ILE A 223 -11.84 -14.61 5.81
C ILE A 223 -10.79 -14.47 4.70
N ALA A 224 -10.86 -13.35 3.99
CA ALA A 224 -9.83 -12.88 3.07
C ALA A 224 -9.26 -11.54 3.56
N LEU A 225 -7.96 -11.36 3.36
CA LEU A 225 -7.28 -10.10 3.65
C LEU A 225 -7.18 -9.25 2.41
N ASN A 226 -7.36 -7.95 2.60
CA ASN A 226 -7.35 -6.98 1.52
C ASN A 226 -6.72 -5.68 2.01
N TYR A 227 -6.24 -4.87 1.07
CA TYR A 227 -5.85 -3.49 1.33
C TYR A 227 -6.47 -2.57 0.28
N ARG A 228 -6.46 -1.27 0.56
CA ARG A 228 -6.95 -0.25 -0.37
C ARG A 228 -5.78 0.40 -1.09
N ASP A 229 -5.82 0.42 -2.41
CA ASP A 229 -4.81 1.12 -3.22
C ASP A 229 -5.02 2.66 -3.20
N PRO A 230 -4.08 3.46 -3.76
CA PRO A 230 -4.25 4.91 -3.87
C PRO A 230 -5.46 5.37 -4.68
N GLU A 231 -5.89 4.57 -5.66
CA GLU A 231 -7.07 4.82 -6.50
C GLU A 231 -8.39 4.58 -5.72
N GLY A 232 -8.32 3.82 -4.64
CA GLY A 232 -9.41 3.53 -3.73
C GLY A 232 -10.06 2.16 -3.97
N ASP A 233 -9.40 1.28 -4.71
CA ASP A 233 -9.85 -0.07 -5.05
C ASP A 233 -9.37 -1.07 -3.99
N LEU A 234 -10.18 -2.11 -3.78
CA LEU A 234 -9.89 -3.16 -2.82
C LEU A 234 -9.07 -4.26 -3.49
N ILE A 235 -7.87 -4.53 -2.98
CA ILE A 235 -6.94 -5.52 -3.52
C ILE A 235 -6.79 -6.66 -2.51
N ARG A 236 -7.09 -7.89 -2.94
CA ARG A 236 -6.92 -9.10 -2.12
C ARG A 236 -5.45 -9.48 -2.02
N ILE A 237 -5.01 -9.75 -0.80
CA ILE A 237 -3.66 -10.21 -0.46
C ILE A 237 -3.67 -11.73 -0.51
N LEU A 238 -2.76 -12.33 -1.27
CA LEU A 238 -2.67 -13.79 -1.43
C LEU A 238 -1.38 -14.36 -0.85
N ASP A 239 -0.30 -13.59 -0.87
CA ASP A 239 1.04 -14.01 -0.46
C ASP A 239 1.83 -12.88 0.23
N ASP A 240 3.08 -13.18 0.60
CA ASP A 240 3.96 -12.25 1.29
C ASP A 240 4.42 -11.08 0.39
N GLU A 241 4.49 -11.26 -0.93
CA GLU A 241 4.84 -10.19 -1.88
C GLU A 241 3.75 -9.13 -1.94
N ASP A 242 2.48 -9.56 -1.92
CA ASP A 242 1.32 -8.65 -1.82
C ASP A 242 1.34 -7.84 -0.50
N VAL A 243 1.77 -8.46 0.60
CA VAL A 243 1.94 -7.77 1.89
C VAL A 243 3.02 -6.70 1.79
N LEU A 244 4.16 -7.00 1.17
CA LEU A 244 5.23 -6.01 0.95
C LEU A 244 4.76 -4.84 0.07
N LEU A 245 3.96 -5.14 -0.95
CA LEU A 245 3.36 -4.11 -1.81
C LEU A 245 2.43 -3.20 -1.02
N MET A 246 1.52 -3.76 -0.22
CA MET A 246 0.64 -3.01 0.68
C MET A 246 1.43 -2.06 1.60
N ILE A 247 2.49 -2.56 2.24
CA ILE A 247 3.31 -1.75 3.16
C ILE A 247 4.00 -0.60 2.42
N ARG A 248 4.54 -0.88 1.24
CA ARG A 248 5.21 0.11 0.39
C ARG A 248 4.24 1.23 -0.04
N GLU A 249 3.05 0.86 -0.48
CA GLU A 249 2.01 1.81 -0.90
C GLU A 249 1.50 2.63 0.29
N GLY A 250 1.29 2.01 1.45
CA GLY A 250 0.91 2.71 2.67
C GLY A 250 1.92 3.79 3.08
N ARG A 251 3.22 3.48 3.00
CA ARG A 251 4.29 4.45 3.30
C ARG A 251 4.32 5.63 2.31
N ARG A 252 4.03 5.39 1.03
CA ARG A 252 3.93 6.47 0.02
C ARG A 252 2.78 7.43 0.33
N GLN A 253 1.68 6.93 0.89
CA GLN A 253 0.51 7.73 1.23
C GLN A 253 0.64 8.52 2.54
N GLN A 254 1.66 8.27 3.38
CA GLN A 254 1.87 8.99 4.64
C GLN A 254 1.97 10.51 4.48
N GLY A 255 2.38 11.01 3.30
CA GLY A 255 2.44 12.45 3.01
C GLY A 255 1.08 13.10 2.69
N THR A 256 0.02 12.31 2.42
CA THR A 256 -1.29 12.82 1.96
C THR A 256 -2.37 12.75 3.04
N VAL A 257 -2.23 11.84 4.01
CA VAL A 257 -3.20 11.61 5.09
C VAL A 257 -2.54 11.90 6.43
N ASN A 258 -3.08 12.85 7.20
CA ASN A 258 -2.58 13.14 8.55
C ASN A 258 -2.91 11.98 9.50
N ARG A 259 -1.98 11.04 9.66
CA ARG A 259 -2.13 9.87 10.52
C ARG A 259 -1.42 10.08 11.86
N PRO A 260 -1.94 9.53 12.96
CA PRO A 260 -1.25 9.52 14.24
C PRO A 260 0.10 8.79 14.17
N VAL A 261 1.05 9.21 15.02
CA VAL A 261 2.45 8.76 14.97
C VAL A 261 2.59 7.25 15.19
N ASN A 262 1.75 6.65 16.03
CA ASN A 262 1.82 5.23 16.38
C ASN A 262 0.82 4.37 15.58
N GLN A 263 0.38 4.81 14.40
CA GLN A 263 -0.52 4.05 13.53
C GLN A 263 0.24 3.48 12.33
N PHE A 264 -0.01 2.21 11.98
CA PHE A 264 0.54 1.62 10.77
C PHE A 264 0.15 2.45 9.52
N PRO A 265 1.07 2.63 8.57
CA PRO A 265 0.81 3.38 7.35
C PRO A 265 -0.10 2.65 6.36
N TRP A 266 -0.47 1.41 6.66
CA TRP A 266 -1.37 0.57 5.90
C TRP A 266 -2.52 0.12 6.81
N GLU A 267 -3.66 -0.15 6.20
CA GLU A 267 -4.88 -0.60 6.87
C GLU A 267 -5.29 -1.94 6.27
N LEU A 268 -5.79 -2.85 7.09
CA LEU A 268 -6.27 -4.14 6.64
C LEU A 268 -7.78 -4.15 6.52
N ILE A 269 -8.27 -4.67 5.41
CA ILE A 269 -9.68 -4.83 5.13
C ILE A 269 -9.96 -6.32 4.99
N VAL A 270 -10.69 -6.87 5.94
CA VAL A 270 -11.11 -8.26 6.03
C VAL A 270 -12.48 -8.41 5.38
N THR A 271 -12.66 -9.45 4.59
CA THR A 271 -13.95 -9.80 3.95
C THR A 271 -14.21 -11.28 4.16
N VAL A 272 -15.45 -11.75 3.96
CA VAL A 272 -15.72 -13.20 3.88
C VAL A 272 -14.96 -13.76 2.67
N ALA A 273 -14.29 -14.90 2.81
CA ALA A 273 -13.38 -15.39 1.76
C ALA A 273 -14.10 -15.67 0.42
N SER A 274 -15.36 -16.10 0.50
CA SER A 274 -16.25 -16.35 -0.63
C SER A 274 -16.94 -15.10 -1.16
N ASP A 275 -16.94 -13.99 -0.41
CA ASP A 275 -17.59 -12.75 -0.82
C ASP A 275 -16.68 -11.97 -1.77
N LEU A 276 -17.02 -12.06 -3.05
CA LEU A 276 -16.33 -11.35 -4.12
C LEU A 276 -17.03 -10.04 -4.51
N SER A 277 -18.18 -9.71 -3.90
CA SER A 277 -18.98 -8.53 -4.26
C SER A 277 -18.35 -7.20 -3.82
N VAL A 278 -17.44 -7.26 -2.85
CA VAL A 278 -16.70 -6.14 -2.27
C VAL A 278 -15.58 -5.60 -3.18
N TYR A 279 -15.22 -6.36 -4.23
CA TYR A 279 -14.14 -5.98 -5.12
C TYR A 279 -14.66 -5.20 -6.31
N ASN A 280 -13.88 -4.18 -6.70
CA ASN A 280 -14.06 -3.49 -7.97
C ASN A 280 -14.17 -4.56 -9.09
N THR A 281 -15.27 -4.67 -9.88
CA THR A 281 -15.49 -5.67 -10.97
C THR A 281 -16.30 -5.29 -12.27
N GLU A 282 -16.65 -4.04 -12.60
CA GLU A 282 -17.35 -3.52 -13.82
C GLU A 282 -16.58 -2.49 -14.70
N ALA A 283 -16.24 -2.84 -15.96
CA ALA A 283 -15.23 -2.21 -16.86
C ALA A 283 -15.51 -0.81 -17.41
#